data_AF-A0A972PKV5-F1
#
_entry.id   AF-A0A972PKV5-F1
#
_cell.length_a   1.000
_cell.length_b   1.000
_cell.length_c   1.000
_cell.angle_alpha   90.00
_cell.angle_beta   90.00
_cell.angle_gamma   90.00
#
_symmetry.space_group_name_H-M   'P 1'
#
loop_
_entity.id
_entity.type
_entity.pdbx_description
1 polymer ?
#
loop_
_entity_poly.entity_id
_entity_poly.type
_entity_poly.pdbx_seq_one_letter_code
_entity_poly.pdbx_strand_id
1 'polypeptide(L)'
;MVSLDVLFYLFILIFALIGAIRGWAKEVIAMFSTFLALFIISVLQAYIPAVSAFLSSSPSSYQVTFNMLILGLVVFCGYQTPNLPMLVDNQRFMHDRLQDTVLGFIIGAFNGYMIFGSLWYFIHAAGYPFSFVLAPIAGTPAGDASLQLVAMLPPTWLVVPAIYFAIAVAFIFVLVVFI
;
A
#
# COMPACT_ATOMS: atom_id res chain seq x y z
N MET A 1 -5.38 23.28 10.36
CA MET A 1 -4.46 22.32 9.72
C MET A 1 -4.93 20.93 10.12
N VAL A 2 -5.15 20.03 9.16
CA VAL A 2 -5.57 18.64 9.47
C VAL A 2 -4.33 17.85 9.86
N SER A 3 -4.41 17.08 10.94
CA SER A 3 -3.28 16.27 11.41
C SER A 3 -3.09 15.02 10.55
N LEU A 4 -1.85 14.56 10.42
CA LEU A 4 -1.50 13.44 9.53
C LEU A 4 -2.10 12.12 10.01
N ASP A 5 -2.17 11.92 11.32
CA ASP A 5 -2.84 10.77 11.94
C ASP A 5 -4.33 10.70 11.56
N VAL A 6 -5.06 11.83 11.63
CA VAL A 6 -6.48 11.88 11.26
C VAL A 6 -6.66 11.59 9.77
N LEU A 7 -5.82 12.18 8.92
CA LEU A 7 -5.85 11.93 7.47
C LEU A 7 -5.57 10.46 7.15
N PHE A 8 -4.61 9.85 7.84
CA PHE A 8 -4.24 8.46 7.66
C PHE A 8 -5.41 7.50 7.96
N TYR A 9 -6.05 7.66 9.13
CA TYR A 9 -7.21 6.83 9.48
C TYR A 9 -8.43 7.09 8.59
N LEU A 10 -8.62 8.34 8.13
CA LEU A 10 -9.68 8.69 7.19
C LEU A 10 -9.50 7.92 5.87
N PHE A 11 -8.29 7.87 5.31
CA PHE A 11 -8.04 7.14 4.07
C PHE A 11 -8.19 5.63 4.23
N ILE A 12 -7.76 5.06 5.37
CA ILE A 12 -8.01 3.65 5.71
C ILE A 12 -9.50 3.36 5.70
N LEU A 13 -10.31 4.22 6.34
CA LEU A 13 -11.76 4.06 6.39
C LEU A 13 -12.40 4.14 5.00
N ILE A 14 -11.98 5.10 4.16
CA ILE A 14 -12.49 5.23 2.79
C ILE A 14 -12.20 3.96 1.98
N PHE A 15 -10.98 3.44 2.06
CA PHE A 15 -10.60 2.21 1.37
C PHE A 15 -11.32 0.97 1.92
N ALA A 16 -11.59 0.94 3.23
CA ALA A 16 -12.43 -0.09 3.82
C ALA A 16 -13.84 -0.09 3.22
N LEU A 17 -14.46 1.09 3.09
CA LEU A 17 -15.78 1.22 2.47
C LEU A 17 -15.76 0.84 0.98
N ILE A 18 -14.72 1.24 0.24
CA ILE A 18 -14.54 0.85 -1.17
C ILE A 18 -14.43 -0.67 -1.28
N GLY A 19 -13.63 -1.31 -0.41
CA GLY A 19 -13.47 -2.76 -0.40
C GLY A 19 -14.76 -3.50 -0.07
N ALA A 20 -15.57 -2.97 0.84
CA ALA A 20 -16.87 -3.53 1.19
C ALA A 20 -17.84 -3.58 -0.01
N ILE A 21 -17.75 -2.59 -0.91
CA ILE A 21 -18.55 -2.51 -2.13
C ILE A 21 -17.95 -3.35 -3.27
N ARG A 22 -16.61 -3.39 -3.38
CA ARG A 22 -15.89 -4.04 -4.50
C ARG A 22 -15.77 -5.57 -4.35
N GLY A 23 -15.84 -6.07 -3.12
CA GLY A 23 -15.75 -7.50 -2.81
C GLY A 23 -14.32 -7.95 -2.52
N TRP A 24 -14.17 -8.98 -1.68
CA TRP A 24 -12.89 -9.36 -1.10
C TRP A 24 -11.89 -9.86 -2.16
N ALA A 25 -12.34 -10.65 -3.13
CA ALA A 25 -11.45 -11.27 -4.12
C ALA A 25 -10.72 -10.23 -4.98
N LYS A 26 -11.42 -9.14 -5.36
CA LYS A 26 -10.83 -8.05 -6.15
C LYS A 26 -9.88 -7.19 -5.31
N GLU A 27 -10.17 -7.00 -4.03
CA GLU A 27 -9.27 -6.30 -3.12
C GLU A 27 -8.01 -7.11 -2.79
N VAL A 28 -8.08 -8.45 -2.73
CA VAL A 28 -6.89 -9.30 -2.56
C VAL A 28 -5.90 -9.14 -3.72
N ILE A 29 -6.39 -9.06 -4.95
CA ILE A 29 -5.52 -8.82 -6.13
C ILE A 29 -4.85 -7.44 -6.04
N ALA A 30 -5.59 -6.42 -5.61
CA ALA A 30 -5.05 -5.08 -5.37
C ALA A 30 -4.04 -5.04 -4.20
N MET A 31 -4.21 -5.90 -3.20
CA MET A 31 -3.24 -6.05 -2.12
C MET A 31 -1.90 -6.60 -2.64
N PHE A 32 -1.96 -7.62 -3.51
CA PHE A 32 -0.76 -8.21 -4.10
C PHE A 32 -0.02 -7.25 -5.01
N SER A 33 -0.71 -6.38 -5.75
CA SER A 33 -0.03 -5.34 -6.52
C SER A 33 0.70 -4.35 -5.61
N THR A 34 0.18 -4.07 -4.41
CA THR A 34 0.87 -3.24 -3.43
C THR A 34 2.15 -3.91 -2.91
N PHE A 35 2.12 -5.22 -2.60
CA PHE A 35 3.33 -5.98 -2.24
C PHE A 35 4.35 -6.01 -3.37
N LEU A 36 3.89 -6.26 -4.60
CA LEU A 36 4.73 -6.25 -5.80
C LEU A 36 5.38 -4.89 -6.02
N ALA A 37 4.65 -3.81 -5.83
CA ALA A 37 5.16 -2.46 -5.99
C ALA A 37 6.29 -2.16 -5.01
N LEU A 38 6.07 -2.46 -3.72
CA LEU A 38 7.09 -2.27 -2.68
C LEU A 38 8.33 -3.12 -2.95
N PHE A 39 8.15 -4.33 -3.48
CA PHE A 39 9.28 -5.17 -3.86
C PHE A 39 10.03 -4.61 -5.05
N ILE A 40 9.35 -4.18 -6.11
CA ILE A 40 9.99 -3.55 -7.27
C ILE A 40 10.82 -2.36 -6.78
N ILE A 41 10.25 -1.48 -5.94
CA ILE A 41 10.98 -0.34 -5.36
C ILE A 41 12.22 -0.83 -4.60
N SER A 42 12.09 -1.83 -3.73
CA SER A 42 13.21 -2.36 -2.95
C SER A 42 14.31 -2.95 -3.84
N VAL A 43 13.95 -3.68 -4.89
CA VAL A 43 14.88 -4.33 -5.81
C VAL A 43 15.58 -3.31 -6.70
N LEU A 44 14.85 -2.34 -7.24
CA LEU A 44 15.41 -1.27 -8.07
C LEU A 44 16.44 -0.46 -7.28
N GLN A 45 16.14 -0.11 -6.03
CA GLN A 45 17.06 0.67 -5.20
C GLN A 45 18.26 -0.14 -4.69
N ALA A 46 18.06 -1.42 -4.35
CA ALA A 46 19.13 -2.24 -3.78
C ALA A 46 20.10 -2.80 -4.84
N TYR A 47 19.61 -3.15 -6.03
CA TYR A 47 20.38 -3.94 -7.00
C TYR A 47 20.67 -3.22 -8.32
N ILE A 48 20.06 -2.06 -8.60
CA ILE A 48 20.35 -1.31 -9.82
C ILE A 48 21.15 -0.04 -9.47
N PRO A 49 22.50 -0.04 -9.67
CA PRO A 49 23.35 1.08 -9.30
C PRO A 49 22.97 2.40 -9.99
N ALA A 50 22.44 2.33 -11.21
CA ALA A 50 21.98 3.51 -11.95
C ALA A 50 20.82 4.22 -11.23
N VAL A 51 19.89 3.46 -10.63
CA VAL A 51 18.75 4.00 -9.90
C VAL A 51 19.22 4.61 -8.58
N SER A 52 20.02 3.89 -7.80
CA SER A 52 20.54 4.41 -6.53
C SER A 52 21.42 5.65 -6.72
N ALA A 53 22.26 5.67 -7.76
CA ALA A 53 23.08 6.83 -8.11
C ALA A 53 22.21 8.04 -8.48
N PHE A 54 21.23 7.86 -9.38
CA PHE A 54 20.30 8.93 -9.75
C PHE A 54 19.57 9.50 -8.53
N LEU A 55 19.01 8.63 -7.68
CA LEU A 55 18.27 9.03 -6.48
C LEU A 55 19.16 9.77 -5.48
N SER A 56 20.40 9.32 -5.27
CA SER A 56 21.35 9.97 -4.35
C SER A 56 21.85 11.33 -4.84
N SER A 57 21.96 11.52 -6.16
CA SER A 57 22.38 12.79 -6.77
C SER A 57 21.25 13.82 -6.93
N SER A 58 20.00 13.38 -6.77
CA SER A 58 18.81 14.21 -6.96
C SER A 58 18.24 14.72 -5.63
N PRO A 59 17.51 15.84 -5.64
CA PRO A 59 16.78 16.30 -4.45
C PRO A 59 15.83 15.23 -3.88
N SER A 60 15.62 15.24 -2.56
CA SER A 60 14.78 14.26 -1.86
C SER A 60 13.33 14.20 -2.37
N SER A 61 12.81 15.30 -2.92
CA SER A 61 11.49 15.33 -3.58
C SER A 61 11.39 14.38 -4.77
N TYR A 62 12.46 14.20 -5.56
CA TYR A 62 12.47 13.25 -6.67
C TYR A 62 12.45 11.81 -6.19
N GLN A 63 13.10 11.52 -5.05
CA GLN A 63 13.07 10.19 -4.47
C GLN A 63 11.64 9.79 -4.05
N VAL A 64 10.94 10.70 -3.38
CA VAL A 64 9.53 10.49 -3.01
C VAL A 64 8.68 10.32 -4.26
N THR A 65 8.83 11.20 -5.24
CA THR A 65 8.05 11.17 -6.49
C THR A 65 8.27 9.86 -7.26
N PHE A 66 9.51 9.39 -7.35
CA PHE A 66 9.85 8.11 -7.99
C PHE A 66 9.16 6.93 -7.31
N ASN A 67 9.24 6.83 -5.98
CA ASN A 67 8.61 5.75 -5.22
C ASN A 67 7.08 5.80 -5.31
N MET A 68 6.49 7.00 -5.21
CA MET A 68 5.05 7.21 -5.36
C MET A 68 4.56 6.84 -6.75
N LEU A 69 5.31 7.17 -7.81
CA LEU A 69 4.95 6.85 -9.19
C LEU A 69 4.93 5.35 -9.42
N ILE A 70 5.96 4.63 -8.97
CA ILE A 70 6.01 3.16 -9.10
C ILE A 70 4.89 2.52 -8.29
N LEU A 71 4.71 2.93 -7.03
CA LEU A 71 3.62 2.45 -6.19
C LEU A 71 2.27 2.69 -6.87
N GLY A 72 2.00 3.92 -7.29
CA GLY A 72 0.76 4.32 -7.94
C GLY A 72 0.48 3.55 -9.22
N LEU A 73 1.47 3.38 -10.10
CA LEU A 73 1.31 2.67 -11.38
C LEU A 73 0.98 1.20 -11.15
N VAL A 74 1.76 0.51 -10.31
CA VAL A 74 1.57 -0.93 -10.06
C VAL A 74 0.26 -1.17 -9.30
N VAL A 75 -0.05 -0.35 -8.29
CA VAL A 75 -1.32 -0.43 -7.55
C VAL A 75 -2.50 -0.16 -8.49
N PHE A 76 -2.41 0.87 -9.34
CA PHE A 76 -3.41 1.18 -10.35
C PHE A 76 -3.67 -0.03 -11.27
N CYS A 77 -2.62 -0.67 -11.78
CA CYS A 77 -2.77 -1.90 -12.57
C CYS A 77 -3.49 -3.02 -11.79
N GLY A 78 -3.18 -3.21 -10.50
CA GLY A 78 -3.89 -4.18 -9.67
C GLY A 78 -5.37 -3.86 -9.45
N TYR A 79 -5.72 -2.58 -9.31
CA TYR A 79 -7.11 -2.13 -9.21
C TYR A 79 -7.86 -2.25 -10.55
N GLN A 80 -7.17 -2.06 -11.67
CA GLN A 80 -7.72 -2.11 -13.03
C GLN A 80 -7.88 -3.52 -13.60
N THR A 81 -7.57 -4.57 -12.83
CA THR A 81 -7.71 -5.96 -13.29
C THR A 81 -9.10 -6.15 -13.94
N PRO A 82 -9.16 -6.40 -15.27
CA PRO A 82 -10.43 -6.50 -15.98
C PRO A 82 -11.30 -7.55 -15.30
N ASN A 83 -12.62 -7.39 -15.33
CA ASN A 83 -13.58 -8.32 -14.75
C ASN A 83 -13.35 -9.73 -15.33
N LEU A 84 -12.46 -10.51 -14.72
CA LEU A 84 -12.22 -11.89 -15.07
C LEU A 84 -13.46 -12.67 -14.61
N PRO A 85 -14.26 -13.23 -15.54
CA PRO A 85 -15.47 -13.98 -15.20
C PRO A 85 -15.18 -15.13 -14.25
N MET A 86 -13.94 -15.64 -14.25
CA MET A 86 -13.47 -16.80 -13.49
C MET A 86 -13.59 -16.67 -11.96
N LEU A 87 -13.57 -15.45 -11.41
CA LEU A 87 -13.81 -15.18 -9.98
C LEU A 87 -15.29 -14.94 -9.65
N VAL A 88 -16.09 -14.55 -10.64
CA VAL A 88 -17.52 -14.22 -10.50
C VAL A 88 -18.41 -15.44 -10.77
N ASP A 89 -18.00 -16.33 -11.67
CA ASP A 89 -18.73 -17.54 -12.08
C ASP A 89 -18.60 -18.71 -11.11
N ASN A 90 -17.73 -18.60 -10.10
CA ASN A 90 -17.64 -19.59 -9.04
C ASN A 90 -18.80 -19.40 -8.04
N GLN A 91 -20.02 -19.73 -8.50
CA GLN A 91 -21.28 -19.67 -7.74
C GLN A 91 -21.27 -20.46 -6.41
N ARG A 92 -20.22 -21.25 -6.15
CA ARG A 92 -19.99 -21.92 -4.86
C ARG A 92 -19.58 -20.98 -3.72
N PHE A 93 -19.07 -19.78 -3.99
CA PHE A 93 -18.69 -18.80 -2.95
C PHE A 93 -19.75 -17.70 -2.72
N MET A 94 -20.88 -17.75 -3.43
CA MET A 94 -21.90 -16.69 -3.41
C MET A 94 -22.92 -16.82 -2.26
N HIS A 95 -22.66 -17.68 -1.28
CA HIS A 95 -23.66 -18.03 -0.26
C HIS A 95 -23.80 -17.05 0.90
N ASP A 96 -22.91 -16.06 1.06
CA ASP A 96 -23.12 -15.01 2.07
C ASP A 96 -22.64 -13.63 1.60
N ARG A 97 -23.56 -12.81 1.07
CA ARG A 97 -23.32 -11.39 0.73
C ARG A 97 -22.70 -10.61 1.90
N LEU A 98 -23.10 -10.94 3.13
CA LEU A 98 -22.55 -10.31 4.33
C LEU A 98 -21.07 -10.68 4.54
N GLN A 99 -20.70 -11.95 4.31
CA GLN A 99 -19.31 -12.39 4.42
C GLN A 99 -18.43 -11.69 3.39
N ASP A 100 -18.87 -11.60 2.13
CA ASP A 100 -18.13 -10.93 1.07
C ASP A 100 -17.92 -9.44 1.38
N THR A 101 -18.97 -8.74 1.84
CA THR A 101 -18.87 -7.34 2.25
C THR A 101 -17.94 -7.13 3.45
N VAL A 102 -18.00 -7.98 4.48
CA VAL A 102 -17.16 -7.85 5.68
C VAL A 102 -15.68 -8.15 5.35
N LEU A 103 -15.41 -9.20 4.58
CA LEU A 103 -14.05 -9.49 4.12
C LEU A 103 -13.52 -8.39 3.20
N GLY A 104 -14.36 -7.89 2.29
CA GLY A 104 -14.03 -6.74 1.46
C GLY A 104 -13.68 -5.50 2.29
N PHE A 105 -14.42 -5.23 3.37
CA PHE A 105 -14.15 -4.12 4.27
C PHE A 105 -12.78 -4.25 4.95
N ILE A 106 -12.46 -5.42 5.49
CA ILE A 106 -11.19 -5.67 6.20
C ILE A 106 -10.01 -5.56 5.23
N ILE A 107 -10.11 -6.21 4.06
CA ILE A 107 -9.03 -6.22 3.06
C ILE A 107 -8.88 -4.83 2.44
N GLY A 108 -9.99 -4.12 2.21
CA GLY A 108 -9.98 -2.72 1.79
C GLY A 108 -9.27 -1.84 2.81
N ALA A 109 -9.56 -1.98 4.11
CA ALA A 109 -8.88 -1.23 5.16
C ALA A 109 -7.37 -1.51 5.15
N PHE A 110 -6.99 -2.78 4.99
CA PHE A 110 -5.60 -3.19 4.88
C PHE A 110 -4.93 -2.61 3.63
N ASN A 111 -5.60 -2.57 2.48
CA ASN A 111 -5.10 -1.93 1.27
C ASN A 111 -4.91 -0.43 1.46
N GLY A 112 -5.87 0.26 2.08
CA GLY A 112 -5.76 1.68 2.41
C GLY A 112 -4.54 1.95 3.30
N TYR A 113 -4.34 1.13 4.32
CA TYR A 113 -3.18 1.16 5.21
C TYR A 113 -1.88 0.92 4.44
N MET A 114 -1.83 -0.08 3.57
CA MET A 114 -0.65 -0.42 2.76
C MET A 114 -0.28 0.70 1.79
N ILE A 115 -1.25 1.26 1.07
CA ILE A 115 -1.03 2.29 0.06
C ILE A 115 -0.68 3.62 0.73
N PHE A 116 -1.56 4.16 1.56
CA PHE A 116 -1.33 5.46 2.20
C PHE A 116 -0.20 5.42 3.21
N GLY A 117 -0.03 4.29 3.92
CA GLY A 117 1.09 4.14 4.83
C GLY A 117 2.42 4.13 4.11
N SER A 118 2.50 3.52 2.93
CA SER A 118 3.71 3.56 2.11
C SER A 118 3.97 4.95 1.54
N LEU A 119 2.92 5.64 1.06
CA LEU A 119 3.03 7.03 0.60
C LEU A 119 3.56 7.94 1.72
N TRP A 120 3.00 7.83 2.93
CA TRP A 120 3.44 8.61 4.08
C TRP A 120 4.86 8.25 4.48
N TYR A 121 5.22 6.97 4.49
CA TYR A 121 6.58 6.52 4.78
C TYR A 121 7.60 7.14 3.82
N PHE A 122 7.31 7.19 2.52
CA PHE A 122 8.23 7.80 1.55
C PHE A 122 8.46 9.28 1.85
N ILE A 123 7.41 10.03 2.22
CA ILE A 123 7.53 11.44 2.62
C ILE A 123 8.36 11.56 3.90
N HIS A 124 8.11 10.70 4.89
CA HIS A 124 8.82 10.70 6.16
C HIS A 124 10.31 10.39 5.97
N ALA A 125 10.64 9.34 5.22
CA ALA A 125 12.03 8.93 4.94
C ALA A 125 12.83 10.01 4.20
N ALA A 126 12.15 10.87 3.42
CA ALA A 126 12.75 11.99 2.72
C ALA A 126 12.80 13.30 3.53
N GLY A 127 12.37 13.28 4.80
CA GLY A 127 12.38 14.44 5.68
C GLY A 127 11.32 15.49 5.37
N TYR A 128 10.15 15.09 4.85
CA TYR A 128 9.04 15.98 4.49
C TYR A 128 9.44 17.08 3.48
N PRO A 129 9.84 16.71 2.25
CA PRO A 129 10.39 17.65 1.26
C PRO A 129 9.36 18.60 0.64
N PHE A 130 8.08 18.50 1.02
CA PHE A 130 6.99 19.25 0.42
C PHE A 130 6.45 20.31 1.38
N SER A 131 6.26 21.54 0.89
CA SER A 131 5.74 22.66 1.71
C SER A 131 4.32 22.44 2.24
N PHE A 132 3.55 21.56 1.62
CA PHE A 132 2.17 21.24 2.01
C PHE A 132 2.07 20.10 3.06
N VAL A 133 3.17 19.40 3.37
CA VAL A 133 3.21 18.37 4.41
C VAL A 133 4.28 18.72 5.42
N LEU A 134 3.87 19.01 6.65
CA LEU A 134 4.82 19.33 7.73
C LEU A 134 5.19 18.07 8.50
N ALA A 135 6.43 18.06 9.01
CA ALA A 135 6.87 17.03 9.92
C ALA A 135 6.07 17.05 11.23
N PRO A 136 5.77 15.89 11.83
CA PRO A 136 5.21 15.81 13.17
C PRO A 136 6.09 16.54 14.20
N ILE A 137 5.48 17.40 15.01
CA ILE A 137 6.17 18.16 16.06
C ILE A 137 6.04 17.40 17.38
N ALA A 138 7.15 16.86 17.88
CA ALA A 138 7.20 16.15 19.15
C ALA A 138 6.75 17.04 20.32
N GLY A 139 6.01 16.47 21.26
CA GLY A 139 5.44 17.19 22.41
C GLY A 139 4.10 17.87 22.14
N THR A 140 3.53 17.70 20.94
CA THR A 140 2.13 18.00 20.67
C THR A 140 1.32 16.69 20.62
N PRO A 141 0.09 16.64 21.16
CA PRO A 141 -0.70 15.40 21.15
C PRO A 141 -0.86 14.76 19.76
N ALA A 142 -1.06 15.59 18.73
CA ALA A 142 -1.19 15.13 17.34
C ALA A 142 0.16 14.70 16.73
N GLY A 143 1.26 15.38 17.10
CA GLY A 143 2.60 15.02 16.65
C GLY A 143 3.07 13.70 17.24
N ASP A 144 2.84 13.49 18.53
CA ASP A 144 3.21 12.24 19.22
C ASP A 144 2.41 11.05 18.68
N ALA A 145 1.11 11.22 18.44
CA ALA A 145 0.28 10.21 17.77
C ALA A 145 0.80 9.88 16.35
N SER A 146 1.16 10.91 15.59
CA SER A 146 1.71 10.74 14.24
C SER A 146 3.06 9.99 14.27
N LEU A 147 3.94 10.28 15.22
CA LEU A 147 5.23 9.62 15.39
C LEU A 147 5.08 8.13 15.76
N GLN A 148 4.11 7.78 16.60
CA GLN A 148 3.79 6.38 16.90
C GLN A 148 3.34 5.62 15.65
N LEU A 149 2.51 6.25 14.81
CA LEU A 149 2.06 5.64 13.56
C LEU A 149 3.19 5.45 12.56
N VAL A 150 4.13 6.39 12.48
CA VAL A 150 5.28 6.29 11.57
C VAL A 150 6.08 5.00 11.79
N ALA A 151 6.25 4.58 13.05
CA ALA A 151 6.95 3.33 13.38
C ALA A 151 6.23 2.09 12.84
N MET A 152 4.91 2.16 12.68
CA MET A 152 4.06 1.08 12.21
C MET A 152 3.75 1.15 10.71
N LEU A 153 4.43 1.97 9.91
CA LEU A 153 4.10 2.09 8.48
C LEU A 153 4.54 0.83 7.68
N PRO A 154 3.84 0.47 6.60
CA PRO A 154 4.13 -0.75 5.83
C PRO A 154 5.60 -0.95 5.46
N PRO A 155 6.32 0.05 4.94
CA PRO A 155 7.71 -0.16 4.55
C PRO A 155 8.71 -0.22 5.73
N THR A 156 8.28 -0.03 6.99
CA THR A 156 9.17 -0.23 8.16
C THR A 156 9.30 -1.71 8.52
N TRP A 157 8.21 -2.48 8.40
CA TRP A 157 8.17 -3.90 8.74
C TRP A 157 8.19 -4.82 7.52
N LEU A 158 7.72 -4.36 6.35
CA LEU A 158 7.77 -5.10 5.09
C LEU A 158 9.09 -4.86 4.34
N VAL A 159 10.21 -5.06 5.04
CA VAL A 159 11.57 -4.99 4.48
C VAL A 159 12.09 -6.38 4.15
N VAL A 160 13.28 -6.47 3.56
CA VAL A 160 13.97 -7.76 3.35
C VAL A 160 14.26 -8.40 4.73
N PRO A 161 13.91 -9.68 4.96
CA PRO A 161 13.40 -10.68 4.02
C PRO A 161 11.87 -10.83 3.95
N ALA A 162 11.12 -10.17 4.84
CA ALA A 162 9.65 -10.27 4.93
C ALA A 162 8.95 -10.02 3.59
N ILE A 163 9.44 -9.07 2.80
CA ILE A 163 8.88 -8.76 1.48
C ILE A 163 8.99 -9.93 0.48
N TYR A 164 10.02 -10.76 0.58
CA TYR A 164 10.18 -11.95 -0.26
C TYR A 164 9.13 -13.01 0.09
N PHE A 165 8.86 -13.20 1.38
CA PHE A 165 7.80 -14.09 1.84
C PHE A 165 6.42 -13.59 1.42
N ALA A 166 6.14 -12.29 1.57
CA ALA A 166 4.87 -11.70 1.16
C ALA A 166 4.57 -11.93 -0.33
N ILE A 167 5.59 -11.80 -1.18
CA ILE A 167 5.48 -12.07 -2.61
C ILE A 167 5.35 -13.55 -2.92
N ALA A 168 6.12 -14.41 -2.26
CA ALA A 168 5.97 -15.85 -2.44
C ALA A 168 4.54 -16.31 -2.11
N VAL A 169 3.96 -15.80 -1.01
CA VAL A 169 2.57 -16.05 -0.63
C VAL A 169 1.59 -15.50 -1.66
N ALA A 170 1.81 -14.27 -2.15
CA ALA A 170 0.98 -13.68 -3.19
C ALA A 170 0.98 -14.52 -4.49
N PHE A 171 2.16 -14.98 -4.94
CA PHE A 171 2.27 -15.84 -6.10
C PHE A 171 1.64 -17.20 -5.89
N ILE A 172 1.88 -17.86 -4.74
CA ILE A 172 1.23 -19.15 -4.42
C ILE A 172 -0.29 -19.00 -4.47
N PHE A 173 -0.83 -17.94 -3.87
CA PHE A 173 -2.27 -17.68 -3.90
C PHE A 173 -2.78 -17.53 -5.33
N VAL A 174 -2.11 -16.72 -6.16
CA VAL A 174 -2.49 -16.54 -7.56
C VAL A 174 -2.42 -17.88 -8.30
N LEU A 175 -1.36 -18.67 -8.14
CA LEU A 175 -1.25 -19.98 -8.79
C LEU A 175 -2.39 -20.91 -8.39
N VAL A 176 -2.70 -21.02 -7.09
CA VAL A 176 -3.78 -21.90 -6.59
C VAL A 176 -5.18 -21.45 -7.05
N VAL A 177 -5.40 -20.15 -7.20
CA VAL A 177 -6.71 -19.62 -7.59
C VAL A 177 -6.91 -19.63 -9.10
N PHE A 178 -5.84 -19.50 -9.90
CA PHE A 178 -5.93 -19.33 -11.35
C PHE A 178 -5.49 -20.54 -12.19
N ILE A 179 -4.75 -21.49 -11.61
CA ILE A 179 -4.26 -22.72 -12.28
C ILE A 179 -4.92 -23.94 -11.66
#